data_AF-L8G6A3-F1
#
_entry.id   AF-L8G6A3-F1
#
_cell.length_a   1.000
_cell.length_b   1.000
_cell.length_c   1.000
_cell.angle_alpha   90.00
_cell.angle_beta   90.00
_cell.angle_gamma   90.00
#
_symmetry.space_group_name_H-M   'P 1'
#
loop_
_entity.id
_entity.type
_entity.pdbx_description
1 polymer ?
#
loop_
_entity_poly.entity_id
_entity_poly.type
_entity_poly.pdbx_seq_one_letter_code
_entity_poly.pdbx_strand_id
1 'polypeptide(L)'
;MMAKAIRESCTPEPESLRHLLVTHPSTRLFVRPESWTAEHLAFLDCPPPQAITTPTEAISNRSRRYPPVKDQILHEFDTLDCVRVKSLRDESIRRLFSLLVLTVNQLRFSSPKLPLLYDSLHVATVSCPLLVCARETSRPMFAFIDNTWISRKRRKEFTRQKQPLNVAYKLVQKMNKLPFDPYNASILIAIAQSARLSIPDGDIQAFLFSPTTDRKSIIQYSATITSSYLRKFDEPYKSHTSPLIITEKYLSLNEPELIVDALHNIEQLARLPKSFTSPLKRKVMSDITNSVDMSVAEREPARKRVHIG
;
A
#
# COMPACT_ATOMS: atom_id res chain seq x y z
N MET A 1 -27.70 11.59 16.23
CA MET A 1 -28.45 10.30 16.27
C MET A 1 -27.71 9.30 15.41
N MET A 2 -27.06 8.30 16.00
CA MET A 2 -26.62 7.10 15.27
C MET A 2 -26.92 5.89 16.13
N ALA A 3 -27.57 4.91 15.52
CA ALA A 3 -27.97 3.66 16.13
C ALA A 3 -26.76 3.01 16.81
N LYS A 4 -26.84 2.87 18.14
CA LYS A 4 -25.98 1.99 18.92
C LYS A 4 -26.42 0.57 18.56
N ALA A 5 -26.03 0.11 17.37
CA ALA A 5 -26.26 -1.25 16.95
C ALA A 5 -25.71 -2.13 18.06
N ILE A 6 -26.60 -2.95 18.62
CA ILE A 6 -26.26 -3.97 19.59
C ILE A 6 -25.15 -4.77 18.93
N ARG A 7 -23.92 -4.62 19.42
CA ARG A 7 -22.82 -5.52 19.07
C ARG A 7 -23.23 -6.84 19.71
N GLU A 8 -24.06 -7.60 18.99
CA GLU A 8 -24.21 -9.03 19.22
C GLU A 8 -22.80 -9.57 19.41
N SER A 9 -22.62 -10.36 20.48
CA SER A 9 -21.34 -10.92 20.86
C SER A 9 -20.87 -11.87 19.76
N CYS A 10 -20.31 -11.30 18.70
CA CYS A 10 -19.89 -12.03 17.52
C CYS A 10 -18.56 -12.67 17.88
N THR A 11 -18.60 -13.97 18.15
CA THR A 11 -17.39 -14.78 18.33
C THR A 11 -16.58 -14.67 17.03
N PRO A 12 -15.32 -14.20 17.08
CA PRO A 12 -14.54 -14.00 15.86
C PRO A 12 -14.28 -15.35 15.18
N GLU A 13 -14.46 -15.40 13.85
CA GLU A 13 -14.19 -16.59 13.07
C GLU A 13 -12.73 -17.05 13.27
N PRO A 14 -12.45 -18.37 13.27
CA PRO A 14 -11.08 -18.87 13.30
C PRO A 14 -10.23 -18.19 12.22
N GLU A 15 -8.98 -17.88 12.54
CA GLU A 15 -8.02 -17.20 11.64
C GLU A 15 -8.40 -15.78 11.19
N SER A 16 -9.56 -15.24 11.60
CA SER A 16 -9.86 -13.82 11.43
C SER A 16 -8.82 -12.95 12.14
N LEU A 17 -8.63 -11.72 11.65
CA LEU A 17 -7.67 -10.79 12.24
C LEU A 17 -7.94 -10.56 13.73
N ARG A 18 -9.22 -10.47 14.11
CA ARG A 18 -9.65 -10.35 15.51
C ARG A 18 -9.36 -11.62 16.31
N HIS A 19 -9.60 -12.79 15.74
CA HIS A 19 -9.29 -14.06 16.40
C HIS A 19 -7.79 -14.17 16.70
N LEU A 20 -6.94 -13.92 15.70
CA LEU A 20 -5.48 -13.93 15.85
C LEU A 20 -5.00 -12.98 16.96
N LEU A 21 -5.63 -11.81 17.07
CA LEU A 21 -5.31 -10.83 18.10
C LEU A 21 -5.73 -11.23 19.51
N VAL A 22 -6.81 -11.98 19.63
CA VAL A 22 -7.29 -12.49 20.92
C VAL A 22 -6.43 -13.67 21.37
N THR A 23 -6.04 -14.56 20.45
CA THR A 23 -5.21 -15.73 20.76
C THR A 23 -3.74 -15.39 21.03
N HIS A 24 -3.25 -14.25 20.53
CA HIS A 24 -1.87 -13.79 20.74
C HIS A 24 -1.82 -12.44 21.48
N PRO A 25 -2.23 -12.38 22.77
CA PRO A 25 -2.42 -11.12 23.49
C PRO A 25 -1.13 -10.31 23.71
N SER A 26 0.04 -10.96 23.58
CA SER A 26 1.37 -10.34 23.59
C SER A 26 1.67 -9.52 22.33
N THR A 27 0.96 -9.81 21.23
CA THR A 27 1.29 -9.35 19.88
C THR A 27 0.09 -8.59 19.31
N ARG A 28 -0.29 -7.51 20.02
CA ARG A 28 -1.47 -6.71 19.67
C ARG A 28 -1.18 -5.85 18.44
N LEU A 29 -1.83 -6.08 17.30
CA LEU A 29 -1.78 -5.18 16.13
C LEU A 29 -2.27 -3.74 16.45
N PHE A 30 -2.96 -3.53 17.57
CA PHE A 30 -3.34 -2.20 18.09
C PHE A 30 -2.18 -1.42 18.72
N VAL A 31 -0.96 -1.97 18.76
CA VAL A 31 0.22 -1.18 19.09
C VAL A 31 0.60 -0.28 17.93
N ARG A 32 1.38 0.76 18.25
CA ARG A 32 1.92 1.62 17.21
C ARG A 32 2.77 0.82 16.21
N PRO A 33 2.69 1.12 14.91
CA PRO A 33 3.46 0.43 13.87
C PRO A 33 4.97 0.37 14.14
N GLU A 34 5.54 1.36 14.85
CA GLU A 34 6.96 1.33 15.26
C GLU A 34 7.31 0.10 16.12
N SER A 35 6.33 -0.47 16.83
CA SER A 35 6.48 -1.66 17.68
C SER A 35 6.14 -2.98 16.98
N TRP A 36 5.75 -2.95 15.70
CA TRP A 36 5.47 -4.18 14.95
C TRP A 36 6.74 -5.01 14.77
N THR A 37 6.55 -6.33 14.80
CA THR A 37 7.59 -7.37 14.75
C THR A 37 7.33 -8.32 13.58
N ALA A 38 8.21 -9.29 13.35
CA ALA A 38 8.01 -10.33 12.33
C ALA A 38 6.72 -11.16 12.54
N GLU A 39 6.28 -11.35 13.79
CA GLU A 39 5.01 -12.03 14.09
C GLU A 39 3.81 -11.24 13.54
N HIS A 40 3.87 -9.90 13.57
CA HIS A 40 2.82 -9.07 12.99
C HIS A 40 2.74 -9.24 11.47
N LEU A 41 3.87 -9.44 10.79
CA LEU A 41 3.88 -9.76 9.36
C LEU A 41 3.24 -11.12 9.07
N ALA A 42 3.49 -12.12 9.91
CA ALA A 42 2.86 -13.43 9.80
C ALA A 42 1.33 -13.34 9.96
N PHE A 43 0.82 -12.62 10.97
CA PHE A 43 -0.63 -12.43 11.16
C PHE A 43 -1.30 -11.63 10.05
N LEU A 44 -0.53 -10.81 9.34
CA LEU A 44 -1.01 -10.02 8.20
C LEU A 44 -0.90 -10.78 6.88
N ASP A 45 -0.51 -12.06 6.90
CA ASP A 45 -0.19 -12.88 5.73
C ASP A 45 0.72 -12.14 4.74
N CYS A 46 1.76 -11.50 5.29
CA CYS A 46 2.74 -10.73 4.54
C CYS A 46 4.04 -11.54 4.43
N PRO A 47 4.20 -12.39 3.40
CA PRO A 47 5.46 -13.10 3.17
C PRO A 47 6.62 -12.12 2.92
N PRO A 48 7.87 -12.60 3.01
CA PRO A 48 9.04 -11.80 2.62
C PRO A 48 8.89 -11.26 1.18
N PRO A 49 9.36 -10.03 0.90
CA PRO A 49 9.35 -9.45 -0.43
C PRO A 49 10.03 -10.35 -1.45
N GLN A 50 9.42 -10.45 -2.61
CA GLN A 50 9.96 -11.20 -3.74
C GLN A 50 10.81 -10.27 -4.59
N ALA A 51 12.09 -10.62 -4.80
CA ALA A 51 12.92 -9.91 -5.75
C ALA A 51 12.31 -10.06 -7.15
N ILE A 52 12.16 -8.94 -7.86
CA ILE A 52 11.80 -8.98 -9.28
C ILE A 52 13.05 -9.43 -10.03
N THR A 53 13.17 -10.76 -10.20
CA THR A 53 14.29 -11.40 -10.92
C THR A 53 14.10 -11.41 -12.41
N THR A 54 12.90 -11.10 -12.91
CA THR A 54 12.71 -10.87 -14.33
C THR A 54 13.76 -9.83 -14.69
N PRO A 55 14.70 -10.16 -15.61
CA PRO A 55 15.34 -9.11 -16.37
C PRO A 55 14.13 -8.36 -16.88
N THR A 56 13.89 -7.15 -16.35
CA THR A 56 12.96 -6.26 -17.00
C THR A 56 13.63 -6.15 -18.34
N GLU A 57 13.19 -6.99 -19.31
CA GLU A 57 13.63 -6.96 -20.69
C GLU A 57 13.68 -5.49 -20.94
N ALA A 58 14.91 -4.97 -21.08
CA ALA A 58 15.14 -3.54 -21.09
C ALA A 58 14.09 -3.04 -22.05
N ILE A 59 12.99 -2.47 -21.55
CA ILE A 59 11.86 -2.09 -22.38
C ILE A 59 12.52 -0.96 -23.08
N SER A 60 13.00 -1.30 -24.27
CA SER A 60 14.25 -0.75 -24.74
C SER A 60 13.94 0.72 -24.80
N ASN A 61 14.65 1.52 -24.01
CA ASN A 61 14.56 2.97 -23.91
C ASN A 61 15.01 3.55 -25.26
N ARG A 62 14.35 3.11 -26.35
CA ARG A 62 14.38 3.65 -27.69
C ARG A 62 13.75 5.03 -27.55
N SER A 63 14.62 5.99 -27.25
CA SER A 63 14.41 7.42 -27.46
C SER A 63 13.33 8.09 -26.61
N ARG A 64 13.10 7.68 -25.36
CA ARG A 64 12.44 8.60 -24.41
C ARG A 64 13.43 9.71 -24.09
N ARG A 65 13.24 10.87 -24.72
CA ARG A 65 13.94 12.10 -24.36
C ARG A 65 13.41 12.55 -23.02
N TYR A 66 14.09 12.17 -21.95
CA TYR A 66 13.85 12.79 -20.65
C TYR A 66 14.22 14.27 -20.73
N PRO A 67 13.47 15.16 -20.07
CA PRO A 67 13.95 16.51 -19.87
C PRO A 67 15.35 16.45 -19.23
N PRO A 68 16.28 17.33 -19.63
CA PRO A 68 17.64 17.32 -19.11
C PRO A 68 17.60 17.34 -17.58
N VAL A 69 18.31 16.38 -16.96
CA VAL A 69 18.45 16.31 -15.51
C VAL A 69 19.05 17.65 -15.07
N LYS A 70 18.35 18.34 -14.16
CA LYS A 70 18.81 19.64 -13.66
C LYS A 70 20.15 19.47 -12.94
N ASP A 71 21.06 20.43 -13.08
CA ASP A 71 22.38 20.43 -12.42
C ASP A 71 22.29 20.17 -10.91
N GLN A 72 21.21 20.62 -10.26
CA GLN A 72 20.96 20.36 -8.83
C GLN A 72 20.78 18.88 -8.50
N ILE A 73 20.16 18.09 -9.38
CA ILE A 73 19.96 16.66 -9.17
C ILE A 73 21.30 15.93 -9.33
N LEU A 74 22.09 16.28 -10.35
CA LEU A 74 23.43 15.74 -10.56
C LEU A 74 24.34 16.03 -9.37
N HIS A 75 24.33 17.27 -8.87
CA HIS A 75 25.08 17.67 -7.68
C HIS A 75 24.71 16.84 -6.44
N GLU A 76 23.43 16.50 -6.24
CA GLU A 76 23.04 15.63 -5.13
C GLU A 76 23.55 14.20 -5.29
N PHE A 77 23.60 13.65 -6.52
CA PHE A 77 24.25 12.37 -6.77
C PHE A 77 25.75 12.42 -6.45
N ASP A 78 26.47 13.45 -6.90
CA ASP A 78 27.90 13.63 -6.59
C ASP A 78 28.15 13.77 -5.07
N THR A 79 27.24 14.47 -4.39
CA THR A 79 27.28 14.63 -2.92
C THR A 79 27.14 13.28 -2.22
N LEU A 80 26.27 12.37 -2.72
CA LEU A 80 26.04 11.06 -2.12
C LEU A 80 27.28 10.15 -2.11
N ASP A 81 28.18 10.34 -3.07
CA ASP A 81 29.45 9.60 -3.16
C ASP A 81 30.50 10.15 -2.18
N CYS A 82 30.43 11.44 -1.89
CA CYS A 82 31.38 12.11 -0.99
C CYS A 82 31.01 11.93 0.50
N VAL A 83 29.72 11.72 0.82
CA VAL A 83 29.24 11.72 2.21
C VAL A 83 29.42 10.36 2.89
N ARG A 84 30.38 10.30 3.84
CA ARG A 84 30.67 9.09 4.63
C ARG A 84 29.74 8.88 5.82
N VAL A 85 29.15 9.95 6.36
CA VAL A 85 28.31 9.88 7.57
C VAL A 85 26.91 9.38 7.20
N LYS A 86 26.50 8.24 7.77
CA LYS A 86 25.23 7.56 7.44
C LYS A 86 24.00 8.47 7.51
N SER A 87 23.88 9.30 8.55
CA SER A 87 22.73 10.19 8.73
C SER A 87 22.71 11.34 7.71
N LEU A 88 23.88 11.87 7.34
CA LEU A 88 23.98 12.90 6.30
C LEU A 88 23.69 12.29 4.93
N ARG A 89 24.15 11.05 4.67
CA ARG A 89 23.83 10.34 3.42
C ARG A 89 22.32 10.10 3.29
N ASP A 90 21.66 9.63 4.35
CA ASP A 90 20.20 9.45 4.37
C ASP A 90 19.47 10.80 4.15
N GLU A 91 20.02 11.92 4.63
CA GLU A 91 19.49 13.26 4.40
C GLU A 91 19.67 13.74 2.95
N SER A 92 20.84 13.51 2.34
CA SER A 92 21.07 13.75 0.91
C SER A 92 20.14 12.91 0.02
N ILE A 93 19.90 11.63 0.35
CA ILE A 93 18.95 10.80 -0.41
C ILE A 93 17.53 11.38 -0.29
N ARG A 94 17.11 11.84 0.90
CA ARG A 94 15.82 12.55 1.05
C ARG A 94 15.74 13.80 0.20
N ARG A 95 16.82 14.60 0.15
CA ARG A 95 16.87 15.82 -0.66
C ARG A 95 16.80 15.49 -2.15
N LEU A 96 17.53 14.48 -2.60
CA LEU A 96 17.47 13.95 -3.95
C LEU A 96 16.04 13.56 -4.34
N PHE A 97 15.36 12.73 -3.53
CA PHE A 97 13.95 12.40 -3.77
C PHE A 97 13.06 13.63 -3.79
N SER A 98 13.36 14.61 -2.93
CA SER A 98 12.61 15.87 -2.89
C SER A 98 12.69 16.61 -4.22
N LEU A 99 13.89 16.68 -4.81
CA LEU A 99 14.13 17.29 -6.13
C LEU A 99 13.50 16.48 -7.27
N LEU A 100 13.64 15.15 -7.25
CA LEU A 100 13.11 14.27 -8.29
C LEU A 100 11.58 14.36 -8.38
N VAL A 101 10.87 14.34 -7.25
CA VAL A 101 9.40 14.48 -7.25
C VAL A 101 8.95 15.80 -7.86
N LEU A 102 9.70 16.89 -7.65
CA LEU A 102 9.38 18.20 -8.23
C LEU A 102 9.54 18.25 -9.75
N THR A 103 10.28 17.31 -10.35
CA THR A 103 10.34 17.17 -11.82
C THR A 103 9.14 16.44 -12.41
N VAL A 104 8.32 15.79 -11.56
CA VAL A 104 7.15 15.02 -11.97
C VAL A 104 5.88 15.84 -11.73
N ASN A 105 5.35 16.45 -12.79
CA ASN A 105 4.27 17.45 -12.69
C ASN A 105 2.98 16.92 -12.04
N GLN A 106 2.68 15.63 -12.16
CA GLN A 106 1.45 15.03 -11.60
C GLN A 106 1.57 14.60 -10.14
N LEU A 107 2.72 14.82 -9.51
CA LEU A 107 2.95 14.47 -8.13
C LEU A 107 3.07 15.73 -7.26
N ARG A 108 2.75 15.57 -5.98
CA ARG A 108 2.95 16.61 -4.97
C ARG A 108 3.24 15.99 -3.61
N PHE A 109 3.99 16.70 -2.79
CA PHE A 109 4.13 16.35 -1.39
C PHE A 109 2.80 16.57 -0.64
N SER A 110 2.57 15.71 0.34
CA SER A 110 1.42 15.79 1.25
C SER A 110 1.89 15.75 2.70
N SER A 111 0.94 15.87 3.63
CA SER A 111 1.18 15.64 5.05
C SER A 111 1.87 14.28 5.25
N PRO A 112 2.97 14.20 6.01
CA PRO A 112 3.77 12.98 6.20
C PRO A 112 3.09 11.95 7.12
N LYS A 113 1.76 11.87 7.12
CA LYS A 113 0.94 11.09 8.05
C LYS A 113 -0.15 10.36 7.29
N LEU A 114 -0.24 9.06 7.49
CA LEU A 114 -1.27 8.18 6.95
C LEU A 114 -2.05 7.55 8.10
N PRO A 115 -3.39 7.59 8.08
CA PRO A 115 -4.18 6.84 9.05
C PRO A 115 -4.09 5.34 8.75
N LEU A 116 -3.92 4.54 9.80
CA LEU A 116 -4.14 3.11 9.78
C LEU A 116 -5.50 2.84 10.43
N LEU A 117 -6.37 2.17 9.68
CA LEU A 117 -7.75 1.92 10.04
C LEU A 117 -7.96 0.45 10.41
N TYR A 118 -8.87 0.20 11.34
CA TYR A 118 -9.34 -1.12 11.75
C TYR A 118 -10.80 -1.00 12.19
N ASP A 119 -11.69 -1.85 11.68
CA ASP A 119 -13.15 -1.75 11.86
C ASP A 119 -13.66 -0.35 11.49
N SER A 120 -13.11 0.24 10.41
CA SER A 120 -13.31 1.64 10.00
C SER A 120 -12.92 2.71 11.03
N LEU A 121 -12.27 2.33 12.15
CA LEU A 121 -11.79 3.23 13.18
C LEU A 121 -10.29 3.52 13.01
N HIS A 122 -9.89 4.76 13.23
CA HIS A 122 -8.48 5.15 13.24
C HIS A 122 -7.79 4.60 14.49
N VAL A 123 -6.89 3.64 14.32
CA VAL A 123 -6.16 2.99 15.41
C VAL A 123 -4.75 3.53 15.61
N ALA A 124 -4.08 3.95 14.53
CA ALA A 124 -2.74 4.49 14.59
C ALA A 124 -2.48 5.43 13.41
N THR A 125 -1.55 6.38 13.59
CA THR A 125 -1.03 7.20 12.50
C THR A 125 0.35 6.72 12.12
N VAL A 126 0.52 6.23 10.90
CA VAL A 126 1.81 5.92 10.30
C VAL A 126 2.43 7.22 9.82
N SER A 127 3.72 7.45 10.08
CA SER A 127 4.41 8.64 9.58
C SER A 127 5.54 8.24 8.65
N CYS A 128 5.90 9.11 7.71
CA CYS A 128 7.02 8.90 6.81
C CYS A 128 7.76 10.22 6.59
N PRO A 129 9.06 10.21 6.29
CA PRO A 129 9.79 11.43 5.93
C PRO A 129 9.15 12.20 4.77
N LEU A 130 8.78 11.49 3.70
CA LEU A 130 8.12 12.06 2.53
C LEU A 130 6.91 11.19 2.17
N LEU A 131 5.75 11.84 2.02
CA LEU A 131 4.57 11.26 1.42
C LEU A 131 4.26 12.00 0.13
N VAL A 132 4.10 11.26 -0.96
CA VAL A 132 3.80 11.82 -2.28
C VAL A 132 2.43 11.35 -2.72
N CYS A 133 1.59 12.32 -3.07
CA CYS A 133 0.25 12.10 -3.58
C CYS A 133 0.16 12.50 -5.06
N ALA A 134 -0.81 11.91 -5.76
CA ALA A 134 -1.26 12.41 -7.05
C ALA A 134 -1.81 13.83 -6.86
N ARG A 135 -1.41 14.75 -7.75
CA ARG A 135 -1.76 16.17 -7.65
C ARG A 135 -3.26 16.40 -7.77
N GLU A 136 -3.90 15.74 -8.72
CA GLU A 136 -5.33 15.93 -9.04
C GLU A 136 -6.26 15.31 -7.99
N THR A 137 -5.94 14.10 -7.53
CA THR A 137 -6.84 13.32 -6.65
C THR A 137 -6.46 13.38 -5.18
N SER A 138 -5.27 13.89 -4.85
CA SER A 138 -4.68 13.79 -3.49
C SER A 138 -4.47 12.36 -2.99
N ARG A 139 -4.67 11.35 -3.86
CA ARG A 139 -4.45 9.95 -3.53
C ARG A 139 -2.98 9.71 -3.21
N PRO A 140 -2.62 9.09 -2.07
CA PRO A 140 -1.24 8.72 -1.80
C PRO A 140 -0.78 7.70 -2.83
N MET A 141 0.35 7.99 -3.47
CA MET A 141 0.94 7.14 -4.51
C MET A 141 2.12 6.37 -3.95
N PHE A 142 3.01 7.07 -3.25
CA PHE A 142 4.17 6.44 -2.64
C PHE A 142 4.67 7.19 -1.42
N ALA A 143 5.50 6.52 -0.63
CA ALA A 143 6.27 7.14 0.43
C ALA A 143 7.77 6.88 0.25
N PHE A 144 8.58 7.73 0.87
CA PHE A 144 10.01 7.49 1.05
C PHE A 144 10.32 7.40 2.53
N ILE A 145 11.11 6.40 2.92
CA ILE A 145 11.60 6.22 4.28
C ILE A 145 13.11 5.95 4.29
N ASP A 146 13.80 6.41 5.33
CA ASP A 146 15.21 6.09 5.54
C ASP A 146 15.45 5.36 6.87
N ASN A 147 16.50 4.55 6.90
CA ASN A 147 16.86 3.70 8.03
C ASN A 147 17.18 4.51 9.29
N THR A 148 17.79 5.69 9.16
CA THR A 148 18.06 6.57 10.29
C THR A 148 16.77 7.07 10.93
N TRP A 149 15.80 7.47 10.12
CA TRP A 149 14.49 7.95 10.56
C TRP A 149 13.69 6.85 11.26
N ILE A 150 13.60 5.65 10.67
CA ILE A 150 12.86 4.52 11.26
C ILE A 150 13.48 4.12 12.60
N SER A 151 14.81 4.03 12.67
CA SER A 151 15.56 3.69 13.88
C SER A 151 15.33 4.73 14.98
N ARG A 152 15.30 6.02 14.63
CA ARG A 152 15.01 7.10 15.59
C ARG A 152 13.58 7.02 16.12
N LYS A 153 12.61 6.74 15.26
CA LYS A 153 11.19 6.58 15.63
C LYS A 153 10.97 5.42 16.58
N ARG A 154 11.54 4.25 16.28
CA ARG A 154 11.49 3.08 17.15
C ARG A 154 12.16 3.30 18.49
N ARG A 155 13.37 3.87 18.52
CA ARG A 155 14.03 4.20 19.80
C ARG A 155 13.16 5.09 20.67
N LYS A 156 12.57 6.14 20.09
CA LYS A 156 11.64 7.02 20.81
C LYS A 156 10.42 6.26 21.35
N GLU A 157 9.87 5.34 20.58
CA GLU A 157 8.73 4.54 21.01
C GLU A 157 9.08 3.55 22.14
N PHE A 158 10.20 2.82 22.03
CA PHE A 158 10.64 1.93 23.10
C PHE A 158 10.99 2.68 24.40
N THR A 159 11.62 3.86 24.29
CA THR A 159 11.85 4.71 25.47
C THR A 159 10.54 5.18 26.11
N ARG A 160 9.49 5.46 25.32
CA ARG A 160 8.15 5.79 25.86
C ARG A 160 7.52 4.61 26.60
N GLN A 161 7.82 3.39 26.18
CA GLN A 161 7.43 2.15 26.88
C GLN A 161 8.31 1.85 28.11
N LYS A 162 9.10 2.85 28.58
CA LYS A 162 10.01 2.75 29.72
C LYS A 162 11.09 1.66 29.58
N GLN A 163 11.42 1.27 28.35
CA GLN A 163 12.52 0.35 28.11
C GLN A 163 13.86 1.07 28.30
N PRO A 164 14.85 0.43 28.96
CA PRO A 164 16.21 0.93 29.02
C PRO A 164 16.80 1.18 27.61
N LEU A 165 17.62 2.23 27.45
CA LEU A 165 18.15 2.64 26.13
C LEU A 165 18.94 1.53 25.42
N ASN A 166 19.72 0.75 26.17
CA ASN A 166 20.46 -0.40 25.65
C ASN A 166 19.53 -1.51 25.14
N VAL A 167 18.42 -1.77 25.82
CA VAL A 167 17.38 -2.72 25.39
C VAL A 167 16.70 -2.22 24.13
N ALA A 168 16.26 -0.95 24.11
CA ALA A 168 15.66 -0.31 22.94
C ALA A 168 16.59 -0.38 21.71
N TYR A 169 17.89 -0.15 21.90
CA TYR A 169 18.89 -0.26 20.83
C TYR A 169 19.01 -1.68 20.28
N LYS A 170 19.10 -2.70 21.16
CA LYS A 170 19.11 -4.12 20.77
C LYS A 170 17.85 -4.53 20.01
N LEU A 171 16.68 -4.05 20.45
CA LEU A 171 15.40 -4.31 19.77
C LEU A 171 15.39 -3.70 18.37
N VAL A 172 15.84 -2.45 18.21
CA VAL A 172 15.95 -1.81 16.88
C VAL A 172 16.92 -2.55 15.99
N GLN A 173 18.08 -2.97 16.50
CA GLN A 173 19.03 -3.78 15.73
C GLN A 173 18.43 -5.12 15.30
N LYS A 174 17.63 -5.78 16.14
CA LYS A 174 16.92 -7.01 15.77
C LYS A 174 15.94 -6.74 14.63
N MET A 175 15.20 -5.64 14.66
CA MET A 175 14.28 -5.27 13.58
C MET A 175 15.01 -4.96 12.26
N ASN A 176 16.15 -4.27 12.32
CA ASN A 176 16.95 -3.94 11.13
C ASN A 176 17.61 -5.18 10.47
N LYS A 177 17.57 -6.35 11.13
CA LYS A 177 18.06 -7.62 10.58
C LYS A 177 16.96 -8.44 9.89
N LEU A 178 15.71 -8.01 9.99
CA LEU A 178 14.62 -8.71 9.32
C LEU A 178 14.76 -8.56 7.80
N PRO A 179 14.37 -9.58 7.01
CA PRO A 179 14.37 -9.48 5.55
C PRO A 179 13.44 -8.36 5.06
N PHE A 180 12.39 -8.08 5.83
CA PHE A 180 11.48 -6.97 5.58
C PHE A 180 11.03 -6.34 6.87
N ASP A 181 11.01 -5.01 6.87
CA ASP A 181 10.68 -4.22 8.04
C ASP A 181 9.16 -4.15 8.23
N PRO A 182 8.59 -4.57 9.38
CA PRO A 182 7.15 -4.50 9.63
C PRO A 182 6.55 -3.09 9.52
N TYR A 183 7.35 -2.04 9.77
CA TYR A 183 6.90 -0.66 9.60
C TYR A 183 6.66 -0.33 8.12
N ASN A 184 7.46 -0.89 7.21
CA ASN A 184 7.29 -0.71 5.78
C ASN A 184 5.96 -1.32 5.30
N ALA A 185 5.59 -2.50 5.81
CA ALA A 185 4.27 -3.09 5.55
C ALA A 185 3.14 -2.15 6.00
N SER A 186 3.26 -1.57 7.20
CA SER A 186 2.25 -0.64 7.72
C SER A 186 2.07 0.59 6.84
N ILE A 187 3.14 1.10 6.23
CA ILE A 187 3.07 2.23 5.29
C ILE A 187 2.30 1.83 4.03
N LEU A 188 2.64 0.69 3.43
CA LEU A 188 1.97 0.20 2.22
C LEU A 188 0.46 -0.01 2.46
N ILE A 189 0.10 -0.63 3.60
CA ILE A 189 -1.29 -0.82 4.01
C ILE A 189 -1.99 0.53 4.21
N ALA A 190 -1.38 1.47 4.92
CA ALA A 190 -1.98 2.77 5.19
C ALA A 190 -2.12 3.64 3.93
N ILE A 191 -1.20 3.52 2.97
CA ILE A 191 -1.33 4.09 1.62
C ILE A 191 -2.58 3.52 0.95
N ALA A 192 -2.74 2.20 0.92
CA ALA A 192 -3.88 1.55 0.28
C ALA A 192 -5.21 1.91 0.94
N GLN A 193 -5.30 1.85 2.28
CA GLN A 193 -6.50 2.25 3.01
C GLN A 193 -6.91 3.70 2.70
N SER A 194 -5.94 4.62 2.66
CA SER A 194 -6.17 6.03 2.34
C SER A 194 -6.57 6.24 0.88
N ALA A 195 -5.94 5.51 -0.04
CA ALA A 195 -6.23 5.58 -1.47
C ALA A 195 -7.60 5.00 -1.84
N ARG A 196 -8.11 4.03 -1.08
CA ARG A 196 -9.41 3.40 -1.30
C ARG A 196 -10.58 4.40 -1.22
N LEU A 197 -10.42 5.48 -0.47
CA LEU A 197 -11.41 6.57 -0.44
C LEU A 197 -11.66 7.19 -1.83
N SER A 198 -10.67 7.10 -2.73
CA SER A 198 -10.79 7.56 -4.11
C SER A 198 -11.14 6.45 -5.10
N ILE A 199 -10.88 5.18 -4.75
CA ILE A 199 -11.05 4.00 -5.61
C ILE A 199 -11.60 2.85 -4.74
N PRO A 200 -12.92 2.78 -4.51
CA PRO A 200 -13.49 1.84 -3.56
C PRO A 200 -13.40 0.37 -4.02
N ASP A 201 -13.50 0.13 -5.33
CA ASP A 201 -13.71 -1.22 -5.89
C ASP A 201 -12.52 -1.76 -6.70
N GLY A 202 -11.33 -1.17 -6.54
CA GLY A 202 -10.14 -1.54 -7.32
C GLY A 202 -8.96 -1.97 -6.47
N ASP A 203 -8.11 -2.80 -7.04
CA ASP A 203 -6.80 -3.10 -6.47
C ASP A 203 -5.95 -1.82 -6.44
N ILE A 204 -5.25 -1.62 -5.32
CA ILE A 204 -4.49 -0.41 -5.08
C ILE A 204 -3.01 -0.71 -5.18
N GLN A 205 -2.35 -0.04 -6.12
CA GLN A 205 -0.89 -0.02 -6.21
C GLN A 205 -0.32 0.91 -5.13
N ALA A 206 0.50 0.37 -4.25
CA ALA A 206 1.23 1.13 -3.24
C ALA A 206 2.75 0.94 -3.44
N PHE A 207 3.49 2.05 -3.36
CA PHE A 207 4.94 2.04 -3.53
C PHE A 207 5.64 2.62 -2.31
N LEU A 208 6.81 2.07 -1.98
CA LEU A 208 7.67 2.57 -0.91
C LEU A 208 9.13 2.53 -1.36
N PHE A 209 9.82 3.66 -1.23
CA PHE A 209 11.25 3.76 -1.48
C PHE A 209 12.03 3.77 -0.17
N SER A 210 13.09 2.98 -0.09
CA SER A 210 13.99 2.93 1.06
C SER A 210 15.43 2.71 0.61
N PRO A 211 16.43 3.41 1.17
CA PRO A 211 17.83 3.12 0.87
C PRO A 211 18.22 1.74 1.40
N THR A 212 19.06 1.05 0.63
CA THR A 212 19.78 -0.15 1.06
C THR A 212 20.67 0.13 2.28
N THR A 213 21.09 -0.93 2.98
CA THR A 213 21.96 -0.81 4.16
C THR A 213 23.33 -0.20 3.84
N ASP A 214 23.90 -0.54 2.67
CA ASP A 214 25.15 0.04 2.16
C ASP A 214 24.94 1.40 1.46
N ARG A 215 23.67 1.76 1.23
CA ARG A 215 23.20 3.01 0.61
C ARG A 215 23.78 3.19 -0.80
N LYS A 216 24.08 2.10 -1.50
CA LYS A 216 24.50 2.15 -2.93
C LYS A 216 23.31 2.08 -3.88
N SER A 217 22.19 1.57 -3.38
CA SER A 217 20.94 1.47 -4.14
C SER A 217 19.77 1.94 -3.30
N ILE A 218 18.68 2.28 -3.97
CA ILE A 218 17.35 2.45 -3.38
C ILE A 218 16.53 1.21 -3.70
N ILE A 219 15.86 0.66 -2.70
CA ILE A 219 14.88 -0.41 -2.87
C ILE A 219 13.53 0.25 -3.12
N GLN A 220 12.89 -0.11 -4.23
CA GLN A 220 11.48 0.16 -4.48
C GLN A 220 10.69 -1.09 -4.10
N TYR A 221 9.93 -1.00 -3.02
CA TYR A 221 8.89 -1.96 -2.70
C TYR A 221 7.61 -1.59 -3.45
N SER A 222 6.99 -2.58 -4.10
CA SER A 222 5.71 -2.43 -4.79
C SER A 222 4.73 -3.50 -4.32
N ALA A 223 3.51 -3.10 -4.01
CA ALA A 223 2.45 -4.01 -3.59
C ALA A 223 1.15 -3.70 -4.33
N THR A 224 0.54 -4.74 -4.90
CA THR A 224 -0.84 -4.70 -5.41
C THR A 224 -1.75 -5.15 -4.27
N ILE A 225 -2.41 -4.20 -3.62
CA ILE A 225 -3.22 -4.46 -2.42
C ILE A 225 -4.68 -4.60 -2.86
N THR A 226 -5.20 -5.82 -2.78
CA THR A 226 -6.56 -6.13 -3.26
C THR A 226 -7.63 -5.63 -2.28
N SER A 227 -8.84 -5.40 -2.79
CA SER A 227 -9.99 -5.12 -1.91
C SER A 227 -10.26 -6.26 -0.93
N SER A 228 -10.02 -7.51 -1.34
CA SER A 228 -10.14 -8.69 -0.46
C SER A 228 -9.13 -8.66 0.69
N TYR A 229 -7.89 -8.22 0.43
CA TYR A 229 -6.89 -8.02 1.49
C TYR A 229 -7.34 -6.95 2.48
N LEU A 230 -7.79 -5.79 1.99
CA LEU A 230 -8.19 -4.68 2.85
C LEU A 230 -9.42 -5.00 3.72
N ARG A 231 -10.31 -5.92 3.28
CA ARG A 231 -11.44 -6.39 4.10
C ARG A 231 -11.01 -7.04 5.42
N LYS A 232 -9.76 -7.56 5.54
CA LYS A 232 -9.19 -7.98 6.84
C LYS A 232 -9.27 -6.89 7.91
N PHE A 233 -9.12 -5.64 7.49
CA PHE A 233 -9.14 -4.49 8.39
C PHE A 233 -10.55 -3.94 8.57
N ASP A 234 -11.45 -4.08 7.59
CA ASP A 234 -12.82 -3.57 7.71
C ASP A 234 -13.75 -4.51 8.46
N GLU A 235 -13.60 -5.81 8.22
CA GLU A 235 -14.42 -6.88 8.77
C GLU A 235 -13.55 -7.83 9.61
N PRO A 236 -12.86 -7.33 10.66
CA PRO A 236 -11.81 -8.10 11.31
C PRO A 236 -12.30 -9.35 12.05
N TYR A 237 -13.61 -9.52 12.23
CA TYR A 237 -14.22 -10.72 12.82
C TYR A 237 -14.40 -11.86 11.82
N LYS A 238 -14.27 -11.58 10.52
CA LYS A 238 -14.38 -12.59 9.45
C LYS A 238 -13.01 -13.01 8.97
N SER A 239 -12.90 -14.27 8.58
CA SER A 239 -11.68 -14.80 7.98
C SER A 239 -11.54 -14.34 6.54
N HIS A 240 -10.37 -13.83 6.21
CA HIS A 240 -9.98 -13.47 4.85
C HIS A 240 -8.56 -13.95 4.64
N THR A 241 -8.32 -14.69 3.55
CA THR A 241 -7.06 -15.41 3.30
C THR A 241 -6.17 -14.74 2.26
N SER A 242 -6.57 -13.60 1.71
CA SER A 242 -5.77 -12.89 0.70
C SER A 242 -4.44 -12.43 1.32
N PRO A 243 -3.27 -12.77 0.76
CA PRO A 243 -1.97 -12.34 1.30
C PRO A 243 -1.56 -10.94 0.81
N LEU A 244 -0.66 -10.29 1.55
CA LEU A 244 0.01 -9.06 1.09
C LEU A 244 1.25 -9.42 0.31
N ILE A 245 1.14 -9.47 -1.02
CA ILE A 245 2.29 -9.78 -1.89
C ILE A 245 3.07 -8.49 -2.14
N ILE A 246 4.33 -8.49 -1.71
CA ILE A 246 5.27 -7.38 -1.89
C ILE A 246 6.38 -7.84 -2.81
N THR A 247 6.71 -7.00 -3.78
CA THR A 247 7.87 -7.17 -4.65
C THR A 247 8.91 -6.10 -4.33
N GLU A 248 10.18 -6.43 -4.51
CA GLU A 248 11.28 -5.48 -4.36
C GLU A 248 12.12 -5.37 -5.64
N LYS A 249 12.47 -4.13 -5.98
CA LYS A 249 13.35 -3.78 -7.09
C LYS A 249 14.48 -2.89 -6.58
N TYR A 250 15.73 -3.24 -6.89
CA TYR A 250 16.90 -2.45 -6.54
C TYR A 250 17.20 -1.45 -7.66
N LEU A 251 17.30 -0.18 -7.30
CA LEU A 251 17.60 0.94 -8.19
C LEU A 251 18.97 1.49 -7.82
N SER A 252 19.98 1.25 -8.64
CA SER A 252 21.35 1.70 -8.39
C SER A 252 21.41 3.23 -8.35
N LEU A 253 22.14 3.80 -7.38
CA LEU A 253 22.39 5.26 -7.37
C LEU A 253 23.35 5.70 -8.48
N ASN A 254 24.11 4.76 -9.05
CA ASN A 254 25.00 5.03 -10.19
C ASN A 254 24.23 5.09 -11.53
N GLU A 255 22.96 4.69 -11.53
CA GLU A 255 22.08 4.66 -12.71
C GLU A 255 20.82 5.50 -12.41
N PRO A 256 20.98 6.84 -12.29
CA PRO A 256 19.91 7.74 -11.85
C PRO A 256 18.64 7.65 -12.73
N GLU A 257 18.80 7.30 -14.00
CA GLU A 257 17.72 7.04 -14.94
C GLU A 257 16.75 5.95 -14.46
N LEU A 258 17.20 4.93 -13.73
CA LEU A 258 16.31 3.88 -13.20
C LEU A 258 15.35 4.43 -12.15
N ILE A 259 15.81 5.41 -11.36
CA ILE A 259 14.99 6.06 -10.33
C ILE A 259 13.98 7.00 -10.99
N VAL A 260 14.42 7.76 -12.00
CA VAL A 260 13.54 8.62 -12.81
C VAL A 260 12.47 7.80 -13.51
N ASP A 261 12.84 6.67 -14.12
CA ASP A 261 11.92 5.73 -14.79
C ASP A 261 10.90 5.17 -13.80
N ALA A 262 11.34 4.76 -12.61
CA ALA A 262 10.44 4.29 -11.55
C ALA A 262 9.40 5.36 -11.17
N LEU A 263 9.83 6.60 -10.96
CA LEU A 263 8.93 7.71 -10.62
C LEU A 263 7.98 8.05 -11.76
N HIS A 264 8.46 8.02 -13.01
CA HIS A 264 7.60 8.25 -14.18
C HIS A 264 6.57 7.14 -14.37
N ASN A 265 6.91 5.88 -14.12
CA ASN A 265 5.94 4.79 -14.14
C ASN A 265 4.83 4.99 -13.09
N ILE A 266 5.19 5.44 -11.88
CA ILE A 266 4.21 5.80 -10.85
C ILE A 266 3.36 7.01 -11.29
N GLU A 267 3.95 7.98 -11.98
CA GLU A 267 3.23 9.11 -12.57
C GLU A 267 2.16 8.66 -13.57
N GLN A 268 2.48 7.73 -14.46
CA GLN A 268 1.51 7.20 -15.42
C GLN A 268 0.35 6.51 -14.71
N LEU A 269 0.61 5.80 -13.62
CA LEU A 269 -0.43 5.21 -12.78
C LEU A 269 -1.29 6.26 -12.05
N ALA A 270 -0.75 7.45 -11.79
CA ALA A 270 -1.49 8.57 -11.20
C ALA A 270 -2.46 9.20 -12.20
N ARG A 271 -2.14 9.16 -13.51
CA ARG A 271 -2.96 9.73 -14.60
C ARG A 271 -4.12 8.85 -15.05
N LEU A 272 -4.13 7.57 -14.68
CA LEU A 272 -5.16 6.63 -15.13
C LEU A 272 -6.56 7.16 -14.80
N PRO A 273 -7.44 7.36 -15.81
CA PRO A 273 -8.77 7.91 -15.60
C PRO A 273 -9.59 7.03 -14.65
N LYS A 274 -10.39 7.68 -13.78
CA LYS A 274 -11.35 7.00 -12.89
C LYS A 274 -12.31 6.05 -13.63
N SER A 275 -12.49 6.22 -14.94
CA SER A 275 -13.39 5.41 -15.76
C SER A 275 -12.89 4.00 -16.08
N PHE A 276 -11.57 3.73 -16.01
CA PHE A 276 -11.04 2.40 -16.31
C PHE A 276 -11.11 1.40 -15.14
N THR A 277 -11.46 1.87 -13.94
CA THR A 277 -11.65 0.99 -12.76
C THR A 277 -13.10 0.58 -12.55
N SER A 278 -14.05 0.99 -13.40
CA SER A 278 -15.31 0.26 -13.43
C SER A 278 -14.96 -1.16 -13.86
N PRO A 279 -15.25 -2.20 -13.06
CA PRO A 279 -14.96 -3.57 -13.46
C PRO A 279 -15.59 -3.70 -14.83
N LEU A 280 -14.77 -4.01 -15.85
CA LEU A 280 -15.26 -4.35 -17.18
C LEU A 280 -16.46 -5.23 -16.90
N LYS A 281 -17.68 -4.73 -17.18
CA LYS A 281 -18.88 -5.53 -17.12
C LYS A 281 -18.56 -6.64 -18.09
N ARG A 282 -18.09 -7.78 -17.57
CA ARG A 282 -18.07 -9.04 -18.29
C ARG A 282 -19.53 -9.16 -18.63
N LYS A 283 -19.85 -8.80 -19.86
CA LYS A 283 -21.14 -9.00 -20.47
C LYS A 283 -21.24 -10.51 -20.46
N VAL A 284 -21.80 -11.04 -19.39
CA VAL A 284 -22.13 -12.44 -19.25
C VAL A 284 -22.99 -12.70 -20.46
N MET A 285 -22.43 -13.41 -21.44
CA MET A 285 -23.19 -14.00 -22.53
C MET A 285 -24.05 -15.09 -21.87
N SER A 286 -25.19 -14.69 -21.30
CA SER A 286 -26.21 -15.62 -20.80
C SER A 286 -27.41 -15.74 -21.74
N ASP A 287 -27.35 -15.20 -22.95
CA ASP A 287 -28.49 -15.22 -23.88
C ASP A 287 -28.12 -15.90 -25.22
N ILE A 288 -27.85 -17.21 -25.19
CA ILE A 288 -28.11 -18.10 -26.34
C ILE A 288 -28.61 -19.45 -25.79
N THR A 289 -29.82 -19.48 -25.27
CA THR A 289 -30.68 -20.68 -25.35
C THR A 289 -32.02 -20.21 -25.87
N ASN A 290 -32.12 -20.16 -27.20
CA ASN A 290 -33.40 -19.99 -27.88
C ASN A 290 -34.27 -21.21 -27.58
N SER A 291 -35.43 -20.91 -27.03
CA SER A 291 -36.54 -21.80 -26.76
C SER A 291 -37.01 -22.49 -28.04
N VAL A 292 -37.21 -23.81 -27.92
CA VAL A 292 -37.95 -24.63 -28.87
C VAL A 292 -39.41 -24.19 -28.85
N ASP A 293 -39.90 -23.79 -30.02
CA ASP A 293 -41.31 -23.57 -30.34
C ASP A 293 -42.12 -24.85 -30.11
N MET A 294 -43.09 -24.80 -29.20
CA MET A 294 -44.21 -25.73 -29.14
C MET A 294 -45.49 -24.91 -28.98
N SER A 295 -46.09 -24.55 -30.11
CA SER A 295 -47.46 -24.05 -30.18
C SER A 295 -48.41 -25.23 -30.39
N VAL A 296 -49.15 -25.59 -29.34
CA VAL A 296 -50.38 -26.38 -29.45
C VAL A 296 -51.54 -25.43 -29.19
N ALA A 297 -52.36 -25.28 -30.22
CA ALA A 297 -53.64 -24.61 -30.20
C ALA A 297 -54.63 -25.34 -29.27
N GLU A 298 -55.50 -24.60 -28.59
CA GLU A 298 -56.95 -24.59 -28.89
C GLU A 298 -57.79 -23.99 -27.75
N ARG A 299 -58.68 -23.09 -28.17
CA ARG A 299 -60.10 -22.91 -27.76
C ARG A 299 -60.46 -22.33 -26.39
N GLU A 300 -60.88 -21.05 -26.42
CA GLU A 300 -62.29 -20.56 -26.31
C GLU A 300 -63.17 -20.92 -25.06
N PRO A 301 -64.28 -20.18 -24.76
CA PRO A 301 -64.32 -18.78 -24.31
C PRO A 301 -65.36 -18.53 -23.17
N ALA A 302 -65.42 -17.26 -22.72
CA ALA A 302 -66.59 -16.52 -22.22
C ALA A 302 -67.36 -16.97 -20.95
N ARG A 303 -67.49 -16.03 -19.98
CA ARG A 303 -68.81 -15.64 -19.43
C ARG A 303 -68.78 -14.36 -18.57
N LYS A 304 -69.56 -13.38 -19.06
CA LYS A 304 -70.46 -12.42 -18.39
C LYS A 304 -70.15 -11.98 -16.94
N ARG A 305 -69.92 -10.68 -16.74
CA ARG A 305 -70.28 -9.98 -15.49
C ARG A 305 -71.60 -9.22 -15.69
N VAL A 306 -72.55 -9.53 -14.82
CA VAL A 306 -73.78 -8.78 -14.59
C VAL A 306 -73.50 -7.73 -13.51
N HIS A 307 -74.01 -6.53 -13.73
CA HIS A 307 -74.00 -5.37 -12.83
C HIS A 307 -75.34 -5.32 -12.10
N ILE A 308 -75.37 -5.35 -10.76
CA ILE A 308 -76.47 -4.85 -9.91
C ILE A 308 -75.86 -4.45 -8.56
N GLY A 309 -76.16 -3.25 -8.08
CA GLY A 309 -75.97 -2.82 -6.70
C GLY A 309 -75.32 -1.46 -6.57
#